data_AF-A0A7J3BBZ8-F1
#
_entry.id   AF-A0A7J3BBZ8-F1
#
_cell.length_a   1.000
_cell.length_b   1.000
_cell.length_c   1.000
_cell.angle_alpha   90.00
_cell.angle_beta   90.00
_cell.angle_gamma   90.00
#
_symmetry.space_group_name_H-M   'P 1'
#
loop_
_entity.id
_entity.type
_entity.pdbx_description
1 polymer ?
#
loop_
_entity_poly.entity_id
_entity_poly.type
_entity_poly.pdbx_seq_one_letter_code
_entity_poly.pdbx_strand_id
1 'polypeptide(L)'
;MEPLLTALPILGERRRGLMVECYQDLESSISSRNLSERLLLLEAAERIRGRISVTKWRDLLREELRYAEERWLRERENIVEKAGRHPRSLVLYGGSPKALKEYLERRGFSVNVVFTQRYWRPPLEVLRMIASLRGVEELCDRVISDCVQRHLQYLDYILLSGNIDEAHEKWTRENAPFPIATPP
;
A
#
# COMPACT_ATOMS: atom_id res chain seq x y z
N MET A 1 -15.55 -6.58 -10.29
CA MET A 1 -15.54 -7.18 -8.94
C MET A 1 -16.34 -6.24 -8.03
N GLU A 2 -17.18 -6.74 -7.12
CA GLU A 2 -17.87 -5.87 -6.15
C GLU A 2 -16.86 -5.39 -5.08
N PRO A 3 -16.85 -4.10 -4.68
CA PRO A 3 -15.89 -3.61 -3.70
C PRO A 3 -16.03 -4.35 -2.36
N LEU A 4 -14.88 -4.68 -1.76
CA LEU A 4 -14.82 -5.40 -0.48
C LEU A 4 -15.57 -4.66 0.64
N LEU A 5 -15.57 -3.33 0.62
CA LEU A 5 -16.31 -2.49 1.57
C LEU A 5 -17.83 -2.61 1.43
N THR A 6 -18.34 -2.97 0.25
CA THR A 6 -19.77 -3.23 0.01
C THR A 6 -20.12 -4.67 0.37
N ALA A 7 -19.24 -5.62 0.03
CA ALA A 7 -19.47 -7.03 0.26
C ALA A 7 -19.37 -7.44 1.74
N LEU A 8 -18.43 -6.87 2.50
CA LEU A 8 -18.18 -7.26 3.90
C LEU A 8 -19.38 -7.05 4.84
N PRO A 9 -20.08 -5.90 4.85
CA PRO A 9 -21.28 -5.72 5.67
C PRO A 9 -22.37 -6.74 5.33
N ILE A 10 -22.62 -6.98 4.03
CA ILE A 10 -23.61 -7.95 3.55
C ILE A 10 -23.25 -9.37 4.01
N LEU A 11 -21.97 -9.73 3.97
CA LEU A 11 -21.48 -11.02 4.47
C LEU A 11 -21.66 -11.15 5.99
N GLY A 12 -21.44 -10.06 6.74
CA GLY A 12 -21.67 -10.00 8.18
C GLY A 12 -23.14 -10.21 8.54
N GLU A 13 -24.06 -9.56 7.83
CA GLU A 13 -25.50 -9.72 8.02
C GLU A 13 -25.99 -11.13 7.68
N ARG A 14 -25.47 -11.72 6.60
CA ARG A 14 -25.88 -13.06 6.13
C ARG A 14 -25.30 -14.19 6.98
N ARG A 15 -24.12 -14.02 7.59
CA ARG A 15 -23.47 -15.04 8.44
C ARG A 15 -23.46 -14.61 9.89
N ARG A 16 -24.44 -15.10 10.65
CA ARG A 16 -24.45 -14.97 12.12
C ARG A 16 -23.11 -15.44 12.69
N GLY A 17 -22.39 -14.53 13.36
CA GLY A 17 -21.08 -14.79 13.97
C GLY A 17 -19.87 -14.26 13.20
N LEU A 18 -20.05 -13.62 12.03
CA LEU A 18 -18.97 -12.88 11.38
C LEU A 18 -18.95 -11.43 11.89
N MET A 19 -17.86 -11.06 12.56
CA MET A 19 -17.62 -9.68 13.03
C MET A 19 -16.53 -9.03 12.17
N VAL A 20 -16.81 -7.83 11.66
CA VAL A 20 -15.85 -7.04 10.89
C VAL A 20 -15.34 -5.91 11.78
N GLU A 21 -14.04 -5.91 12.07
CA GLU A 21 -13.40 -4.91 12.93
C GLU A 21 -12.25 -4.23 12.18
N CYS A 22 -12.15 -2.91 12.31
CA CYS A 22 -10.99 -2.16 11.82
C CYS A 22 -9.88 -2.21 12.86
N TYR A 23 -8.67 -2.62 12.46
CA TYR A 23 -7.50 -2.59 13.34
C TYR A 23 -6.73 -1.26 13.29
N GLN A 24 -7.07 -0.37 12.36
CA GLN A 24 -6.47 0.96 12.27
C GLN A 24 -7.14 1.91 13.26
N ASP A 25 -6.33 2.74 13.92
CA ASP A 25 -6.80 3.80 14.81
C ASP A 25 -7.11 5.10 14.03
N LEU A 26 -7.83 6.01 14.67
CA LEU A 26 -8.25 7.28 14.07
C LEU A 26 -7.06 8.17 13.67
N GLU A 27 -6.00 8.20 14.48
CA GLU A 27 -4.81 9.01 14.22
C GLU A 27 -4.10 8.52 12.95
N SER A 28 -3.94 7.20 12.81
CA SER A 28 -3.40 6.56 11.62
C SER A 28 -4.24 6.86 10.36
N SER A 29 -5.57 6.91 10.49
CA SER A 29 -6.48 7.29 9.40
C SER A 29 -6.29 8.75 8.97
N ILE A 30 -6.20 9.69 9.94
CA ILE A 30 -5.97 11.11 9.67
C ILE A 30 -4.62 11.33 8.98
N SER A 31 -3.55 10.71 9.50
CA SER A 31 -2.21 10.81 8.90
C SER A 31 -2.18 10.24 7.48
N SER A 32 -2.84 9.10 7.24
CA SER A 32 -2.96 8.50 5.90
C SER A 32 -3.68 9.43 4.93
N ARG A 33 -4.72 10.14 5.37
CA ARG A 33 -5.44 11.11 4.55
C ARG A 33 -4.57 12.30 4.20
N ASN A 34 -3.87 12.89 5.17
CA ASN A 34 -2.98 14.03 4.95
C ASN A 34 -1.85 13.69 3.96
N LEU A 35 -1.27 12.49 4.05
CA LEU A 35 -0.29 12.01 3.08
C LEU A 35 -0.88 11.86 1.68
N SER A 36 -2.09 11.30 1.58
CA SER A 36 -2.78 11.10 0.30
C SER A 36 -3.11 12.44 -0.38
N GLU A 37 -3.55 13.43 0.39
CA GLU A 37 -3.81 14.79 -0.12
C GLU A 37 -2.52 15.45 -0.64
N ARG A 38 -1.41 15.29 0.08
CA ARG A 38 -0.10 15.81 -0.36
C ARG A 38 0.45 15.12 -1.59
N LEU A 39 0.29 13.79 -1.66
CA LEU A 39 0.64 13.00 -2.84
C LEU A 39 -0.13 13.49 -4.06
N LEU A 40 -1.46 13.62 -3.93
CA LEU A 40 -2.32 14.11 -5.01
C LEU A 40 -1.92 15.52 -5.48
N LEU A 41 -1.64 16.44 -4.55
CA LEU A 41 -1.18 17.79 -4.87
C LEU A 41 0.18 17.79 -5.58
N LEU A 42 1.10 16.90 -5.17
CA LEU A 42 2.41 16.77 -5.81
C LEU A 42 2.27 16.23 -7.22
N GLU A 43 1.51 15.15 -7.41
CA GLU A 43 1.22 14.55 -8.72
C GLU A 43 0.58 15.57 -9.67
N ALA A 44 -0.43 16.30 -9.22
CA ALA A 44 -1.09 17.33 -10.01
C ALA A 44 -0.13 18.47 -10.39
N ALA A 45 0.66 18.97 -9.43
CA ALA A 45 1.62 20.04 -9.69
C ALA A 45 2.70 19.63 -10.69
N GLU A 46 3.18 18.39 -10.64
CA GLU A 46 4.20 17.89 -11.56
C GLU A 46 3.64 17.64 -12.95
N ARG A 47 2.41 17.14 -13.07
CA ARG A 47 1.71 17.05 -14.37
C ARG A 47 1.54 18.42 -15.01
N ILE A 48 1.11 19.43 -14.23
CA ILE A 48 0.93 20.80 -14.74
C ILE A 48 2.27 21.43 -15.16
N ARG A 49 3.34 21.22 -14.38
CA ARG A 49 4.65 21.84 -14.64
C ARG A 49 5.51 21.06 -15.64
N GLY A 50 5.17 19.80 -15.94
CA GLY A 50 5.97 18.91 -16.79
C GLY A 50 7.36 18.59 -16.23
N ARG A 51 7.58 18.75 -14.91
CA ARG A 51 8.88 18.48 -14.26
C ARG A 51 8.70 17.78 -12.92
N ILE A 52 9.54 16.77 -12.68
CA ILE A 52 9.57 16.01 -11.44
C ILE A 52 10.55 16.66 -10.46
N SER A 53 10.13 16.86 -9.22
CA SER A 53 10.96 17.37 -8.14
C SER A 53 11.40 16.23 -7.23
N VAL A 54 12.57 15.67 -7.52
CA VAL A 54 13.15 14.56 -6.73
C VAL A 54 13.19 14.87 -5.24
N THR A 55 13.59 16.08 -4.85
CA THR A 55 13.64 16.50 -3.45
C THR A 55 12.29 16.36 -2.76
N LYS A 56 11.20 16.82 -3.39
CA LYS A 56 9.85 16.73 -2.82
C LYS A 56 9.37 15.29 -2.68
N TRP A 57 9.67 14.46 -3.66
CA TRP A 57 9.37 13.03 -3.58
C TRP A 57 10.17 12.33 -2.50
N ARG A 58 11.45 12.67 -2.36
CA ARG A 58 12.30 12.15 -1.29
C ARG A 58 11.74 12.53 0.07
N ASP A 59 11.33 13.78 0.26
CA ASP A 59 10.71 14.24 1.51
C ASP A 59 9.39 13.54 1.79
N LEU A 60 8.53 13.36 0.78
CA LEU A 60 7.28 12.64 0.90
C LEU A 60 7.51 11.17 1.30
N LEU A 61 8.45 10.47 0.63
CA LEU A 61 8.80 9.08 0.96
C LEU A 61 9.35 8.93 2.37
N ARG A 62 10.22 9.86 2.80
CA ARG A 62 10.78 9.85 4.16
C ARG A 62 9.67 9.91 5.20
N GLU A 63 8.72 10.80 4.97
CA GLU A 63 7.59 10.98 5.86
C GLU A 63 6.62 9.80 5.81
N GLU A 64 6.31 9.26 4.63
CA GLU A 64 5.49 8.05 4.46
C GLU A 64 6.09 6.86 5.22
N LEU A 65 7.40 6.62 5.12
CA LEU A 65 8.06 5.51 5.82
C LEU A 65 8.04 5.69 7.34
N ARG A 66 8.31 6.90 7.83
CA ARG A 66 8.22 7.20 9.27
C ARG A 66 6.82 6.90 9.81
N TYR A 67 5.78 7.41 9.14
CA TYR A 67 4.41 7.14 9.58
C TYR A 67 4.03 5.67 9.42
N ALA A 68 4.52 4.98 8.39
CA ALA A 68 4.26 3.55 8.21
C ALA A 68 4.84 2.73 9.37
N GLU A 69 6.02 3.08 9.88
CA GLU A 69 6.64 2.44 11.03
C GLU A 69 5.84 2.69 12.33
N GLU A 70 5.52 3.95 12.63
CA GLU A 70 4.71 4.31 13.80
C GLU A 70 3.34 3.63 13.78
N ARG A 71 2.68 3.65 12.61
CA ARG A 71 1.39 2.99 12.37
C ARG A 71 1.52 1.48 12.57
N TRP A 72 2.57 0.86 12.03
CA TRP A 72 2.78 -0.59 12.16
C TRP A 72 2.86 -1.03 13.61
N LEU A 73 3.51 -0.25 14.48
CA LEU A 73 3.59 -0.54 15.91
C LEU A 73 2.22 -0.57 16.60
N ARG A 74 1.30 0.32 16.21
CA ARG A 74 -0.07 0.37 16.77
C ARG A 74 -0.97 -0.69 16.17
N GLU A 75 -0.98 -0.81 14.83
CA GLU A 75 -1.84 -1.75 14.11
C GLU A 75 -1.61 -3.19 14.55
N ARG A 76 -0.35 -3.61 14.76
CA ARG A 76 -0.03 -4.99 15.16
C ARG A 76 -0.55 -5.34 16.56
N GLU A 77 -0.53 -4.41 17.50
CA GLU A 77 -1.07 -4.63 18.85
C GLU A 77 -2.61 -4.69 18.79
N ASN A 78 -3.22 -3.80 18.00
CA ASN A 78 -4.66 -3.81 17.75
C ASN A 78 -5.12 -5.13 17.10
N ILE A 79 -4.33 -5.70 16.20
CA ILE A 79 -4.61 -7.01 15.60
C ILE A 79 -4.56 -8.10 16.67
N VAL A 80 -3.53 -8.12 17.52
CA VAL A 80 -3.40 -9.11 18.61
C VAL A 80 -4.57 -9.04 19.57
N GLU A 81 -4.92 -7.83 20.03
CA GLU A 81 -6.02 -7.62 20.97
C GLU A 81 -7.34 -8.13 20.39
N LYS A 82 -7.65 -7.78 19.14
CA LYS A 82 -8.90 -8.18 18.48
C LYS A 82 -8.91 -9.68 18.17
N ALA A 83 -7.82 -10.22 17.63
CA ALA A 83 -7.72 -11.64 17.31
C ALA A 83 -7.83 -12.52 18.57
N GLY A 84 -7.30 -12.06 19.71
CA GLY A 84 -7.39 -12.80 20.98
C GLY A 84 -8.81 -12.97 21.53
N ARG A 85 -9.78 -12.18 21.07
CA ARG A 85 -11.19 -12.25 21.49
C ARG A 85 -11.98 -13.34 20.76
N HIS A 86 -11.42 -13.90 19.68
CA HIS A 86 -12.11 -14.81 18.79
C HIS A 86 -11.30 -16.10 18.60
N PRO A 87 -11.94 -17.26 18.47
CA PRO A 87 -11.23 -18.52 18.25
C PRO A 87 -10.55 -18.60 16.88
N ARG A 88 -11.05 -17.83 15.89
CA ARG A 88 -10.51 -17.73 14.54
C ARG A 88 -10.68 -16.29 14.04
N SER A 89 -9.67 -15.79 13.36
CA SER A 89 -9.69 -14.46 12.76
C SER A 89 -9.08 -14.48 11.37
N LEU A 90 -9.59 -13.60 10.51
CA LEU A 90 -9.01 -13.33 9.19
C LEU A 90 -8.58 -11.87 9.17
N VAL A 91 -7.32 -11.64 8.81
CA VAL A 91 -6.75 -10.29 8.71
C VAL A 91 -6.49 -9.98 7.25
N LEU A 92 -7.12 -8.94 6.73
CA LEU A 92 -6.78 -8.37 5.43
C LEU A 92 -5.63 -7.39 5.64
N TYR A 93 -4.47 -7.70 5.06
CA TYR A 93 -3.24 -6.95 5.33
C TYR A 93 -2.51 -6.61 4.03
N GLY A 94 -2.21 -5.32 3.84
CA GLY A 94 -1.52 -4.78 2.66
C GLY A 94 -0.01 -4.54 2.85
N GLY A 95 0.57 -4.99 3.96
CA GLY A 95 2.00 -4.79 4.27
C GLY A 95 2.86 -6.03 4.04
N SER A 96 3.93 -6.19 4.84
CA SER A 96 4.83 -7.36 4.78
C SER A 96 4.22 -8.57 5.52
N PRO A 97 3.69 -9.59 4.82
CA PRO A 97 3.04 -10.73 5.48
C PRO A 97 4.02 -11.53 6.35
N LYS A 98 5.30 -11.56 5.98
CA LYS A 98 6.35 -12.21 6.77
C LYS A 98 6.51 -11.56 8.15
N ALA A 99 6.63 -10.24 8.19
CA ALA A 99 6.82 -9.50 9.45
C ALA A 99 5.61 -9.65 10.38
N LEU A 100 4.39 -9.58 9.84
CA LEU A 100 3.17 -9.79 10.62
C LEU A 100 3.05 -11.23 11.12
N LYS A 101 3.34 -12.22 10.27
CA LYS A 101 3.32 -13.63 10.67
C LYS A 101 4.26 -13.90 11.84
N GLU A 102 5.54 -13.52 11.72
CA GLU A 102 6.55 -13.73 12.76
C GLU A 102 6.17 -13.02 14.08
N TYR A 103 5.56 -11.84 13.97
CA TYR A 103 5.09 -11.10 15.14
C TYR A 103 3.92 -11.82 15.84
N LEU A 104 2.91 -12.29 15.09
CA LEU A 104 1.75 -12.99 15.64
C LEU A 104 2.11 -14.39 16.19
N GLU A 105 3.00 -15.13 15.52
CA GLU A 105 3.45 -16.44 16.02
C GLU A 105 4.19 -16.31 17.36
N ARG A 106 5.01 -15.26 17.53
CA ARG A 106 5.63 -14.94 18.84
C ARG A 106 4.62 -14.59 19.93
N ARG A 107 3.40 -14.20 19.56
CA ARG A 107 2.29 -13.94 20.47
C ARG A 107 1.37 -15.15 20.68
N GLY A 108 1.77 -16.33 20.17
CA GLY A 108 1.07 -17.60 20.40
C GLY A 108 -0.01 -17.94 19.38
N PHE A 109 -0.14 -17.18 18.29
CA PHE A 109 -1.11 -17.47 17.23
C PHE A 109 -0.53 -18.48 16.22
N SER A 110 -1.38 -19.39 15.72
CA SER A 110 -1.06 -20.19 14.54
C SER A 110 -1.50 -19.42 13.28
N VAL A 111 -0.54 -19.04 12.42
CA VAL A 111 -0.79 -18.14 11.29
C VAL A 111 -0.54 -18.81 9.94
N ASN A 112 -1.59 -18.85 9.13
CA ASN A 112 -1.50 -19.21 7.72
C ASN A 112 -1.61 -17.96 6.83
N VAL A 113 -0.73 -17.82 5.84
CA VAL A 113 -0.70 -16.70 4.91
C VAL A 113 -1.25 -17.17 3.56
N VAL A 114 -2.28 -16.49 3.08
CA VAL A 114 -2.91 -16.77 1.78
C VAL A 114 -2.75 -15.56 0.87
N PHE A 115 -2.15 -15.76 -0.29
CA PHE A 115 -2.08 -14.75 -1.35
C PHE A 115 -3.26 -14.94 -2.29
N THR A 116 -4.11 -13.92 -2.42
CA THR A 116 -5.32 -14.00 -3.24
C THR A 116 -5.04 -13.94 -4.74
N GLN A 117 -3.96 -13.29 -5.15
CA GLN A 117 -3.58 -13.15 -6.56
C GLN A 117 -2.11 -12.79 -6.75
N ARG A 118 -1.56 -13.09 -7.94
CA ARG A 118 -0.26 -12.55 -8.37
C ARG A 118 -0.45 -11.07 -8.68
N TYR A 119 0.07 -10.22 -7.80
CA TYR A 119 -0.06 -8.78 -7.89
C TYR A 119 1.26 -8.16 -8.39
N TRP A 120 1.21 -7.50 -9.55
CA TRP A 120 2.31 -6.68 -10.01
C TRP A 120 2.19 -5.31 -9.35
N ARG A 121 3.27 -4.80 -8.76
CA ARG A 121 3.20 -3.53 -8.04
C ARG A 121 3.13 -2.36 -9.04
N PRO A 122 2.21 -1.39 -8.86
CA PRO A 122 2.24 -0.13 -9.57
C PRO A 122 3.57 0.62 -9.34
N PRO A 123 3.96 1.54 -10.24
CA PRO A 123 5.29 2.17 -10.18
C PRO A 123 5.59 2.89 -8.85
N LEU A 124 4.61 3.58 -8.26
CA LEU A 124 4.80 4.22 -6.95
C LEU A 124 4.96 3.22 -5.81
N GLU A 125 4.27 2.07 -5.86
CA GLU A 125 4.47 1.01 -4.87
C GLU A 125 5.85 0.37 -4.99
N VAL A 126 6.37 0.24 -6.21
CA VAL A 126 7.75 -0.18 -6.45
C VAL A 126 8.72 0.80 -5.79
N LEU A 127 8.53 2.12 -5.98
CA LEU A 127 9.37 3.14 -5.36
C LEU A 127 9.34 3.04 -3.83
N ARG A 128 8.15 2.94 -3.23
CA ARG A 128 7.96 2.75 -1.78
C ARG A 128 8.64 1.48 -1.27
N MET A 129 8.53 0.38 -2.01
CA MET A 129 9.19 -0.87 -1.66
C MET A 129 10.72 -0.71 -1.65
N ILE A 130 11.32 -0.14 -2.70
CA ILE A 130 12.78 0.07 -2.74
C ILE A 130 13.21 1.00 -1.61
N ALA A 131 12.46 2.08 -1.37
CA ALA A 131 12.68 3.02 -0.28
C ALA A 131 12.68 2.32 1.08
N SER A 132 11.72 1.42 1.32
CA SER A 132 11.62 0.66 2.57
C SER A 132 12.76 -0.35 2.76
N LEU A 133 13.31 -0.89 1.67
CA LEU A 133 14.37 -1.90 1.71
C LEU A 133 15.77 -1.29 1.85
N ARG A 134 16.01 -0.15 1.20
CA ARG A 134 17.35 0.47 1.10
C ARG A 134 17.49 1.73 1.96
N GLY A 135 16.38 2.32 2.40
CA GLY A 135 16.36 3.68 2.93
C GLY A 135 16.19 4.71 1.82
N VAL A 136 15.52 5.82 2.16
CA VAL A 136 15.18 6.89 1.21
C VAL A 136 16.41 7.63 0.69
N GLU A 137 17.44 7.79 1.53
CA GLU A 137 18.66 8.53 1.19
C GLU A 137 19.55 7.76 0.21
N GLU A 138 19.47 6.43 0.21
CA GLU A 138 20.23 5.55 -0.70
C GLU A 138 19.59 5.47 -2.11
N LEU A 139 18.43 6.12 -2.30
CA LEU A 139 17.79 6.17 -3.60
C LEU A 139 18.42 7.23 -4.49
N CYS A 140 19.03 6.77 -5.57
CA CYS A 140 19.47 7.62 -6.68
C CYS A 140 18.29 8.43 -7.25
N ASP A 141 18.54 9.72 -7.52
CA ASP A 141 17.59 10.67 -8.11
C ASP A 141 16.93 10.15 -9.39
N ARG A 142 17.69 9.38 -10.19
CA ARG A 142 17.20 8.74 -11.42
C ARG A 142 16.14 7.69 -11.12
N VAL A 143 16.33 6.87 -10.09
CA VAL A 143 15.35 5.84 -9.70
C VAL A 143 14.04 6.49 -9.24
N ILE A 144 14.13 7.56 -8.45
CA ILE A 144 12.96 8.33 -8.02
C ILE A 144 12.24 8.90 -9.25
N SER A 145 12.97 9.62 -10.11
CA SER A 145 12.41 10.25 -11.32
C SER A 145 11.76 9.24 -12.26
N ASP A 146 12.43 8.13 -12.55
CA ASP A 146 11.92 7.10 -13.46
C ASP A 146 10.64 6.44 -12.91
N CYS A 147 10.61 6.13 -11.60
CA CYS A 147 9.42 5.55 -10.97
C CYS A 147 8.25 6.52 -10.94
N VAL A 148 8.51 7.79 -10.60
CA VAL A 148 7.48 8.84 -10.58
C VAL A 148 6.94 9.09 -11.97
N GLN A 149 7.81 9.22 -12.98
CA GLN A 149 7.38 9.43 -14.36
C GLN A 149 6.45 8.31 -14.84
N ARG A 150 6.80 7.06 -14.54
CA ARG A 150 5.99 5.89 -14.88
C ARG A 150 4.72 5.82 -14.04
N HIS A 151 4.74 6.29 -12.79
CA HIS A 151 3.52 6.45 -11.98
C HIS A 151 2.56 7.48 -12.59
N LEU A 152 3.06 8.63 -13.03
CA LEU A 152 2.23 9.64 -13.69
C LEU A 152 1.60 9.10 -15.00
N GLN A 153 2.31 8.24 -15.73
CA GLN A 153 1.74 7.51 -16.88
C GLN A 153 0.71 6.48 -16.44
N TYR A 154 0.95 5.74 -15.36
CA TYR A 154 -0.01 4.79 -14.79
C TYR A 154 -1.33 5.48 -14.40
N LEU A 155 -1.28 6.72 -13.90
CA LEU A 155 -2.48 7.51 -13.62
C LEU A 155 -3.33 7.75 -14.88
N ASP A 156 -2.73 7.85 -16.07
CA ASP A 156 -3.50 7.99 -17.31
C ASP A 156 -4.32 6.72 -17.60
N TYR A 157 -3.80 5.54 -17.28
CA TYR A 157 -4.56 4.29 -17.40
C TYR A 157 -5.73 4.27 -16.43
N ILE A 158 -5.53 4.73 -15.20
CA ILE A 158 -6.60 4.84 -14.20
C ILE A 158 -7.69 5.80 -14.67
N LEU A 159 -7.32 6.97 -15.17
CA LEU A 159 -8.26 8.01 -15.61
C LEU A 159 -9.05 7.62 -16.88
N LEU A 160 -8.47 6.78 -17.73
CA LEU A 160 -9.08 6.34 -19.00
C LEU A 160 -9.85 5.03 -18.89
N SER A 161 -9.76 4.30 -17.78
CA SER A 161 -10.43 3.00 -17.58
C SER A 161 -11.70 3.14 -16.75
N GLY A 162 -12.62 2.17 -16.87
CA GLY A 162 -13.87 2.18 -16.10
C GLY A 162 -13.67 1.83 -14.62
N ASN A 163 -12.57 1.17 -14.27
CA ASN A 163 -12.22 0.81 -12.90
C ASN A 163 -10.70 0.58 -12.74
N ILE A 164 -10.24 0.53 -11.49
CA ILE A 164 -8.82 0.39 -11.13
C ILE A 164 -8.25 -0.99 -11.53
N ASP A 165 -9.03 -2.07 -11.41
CA ASP A 165 -8.55 -3.41 -11.75
C ASP A 165 -8.25 -3.50 -13.25
N GLU A 166 -9.15 -3.00 -14.09
CA GLU A 166 -8.97 -2.92 -15.54
C GLU A 166 -7.74 -2.06 -15.92
N ALA A 167 -7.59 -0.89 -15.31
CA ALA A 167 -6.44 -0.03 -15.51
C ALA A 167 -5.13 -0.77 -15.17
N HIS A 168 -5.14 -1.49 -14.05
CA HIS A 168 -4.01 -2.23 -13.54
C HIS A 168 -3.64 -3.43 -14.45
N GLU A 169 -4.63 -4.18 -14.90
CA GLU A 169 -4.44 -5.29 -15.85
C GLU A 169 -3.87 -4.79 -17.18
N LYS A 170 -4.40 -3.68 -17.70
CA LYS A 170 -3.93 -3.08 -18.95
C LYS A 170 -2.49 -2.59 -18.82
N TRP A 171 -2.18 -1.82 -17.79
CA TRP A 171 -0.82 -1.36 -17.51
C TRP A 171 0.17 -2.53 -17.43
N THR A 172 -0.19 -3.56 -16.66
CA THR A 172 0.66 -4.72 -16.42
C THR A 172 0.93 -5.48 -17.71
N ARG A 173 -0.08 -5.69 -18.55
CA ARG A 173 0.06 -6.39 -19.84
C ARG A 173 1.03 -5.69 -20.79
N GLU A 174 1.03 -4.36 -20.77
CA GLU A 174 1.81 -3.54 -21.71
C GLU A 174 3.22 -3.21 -21.17
N ASN A 175 3.44 -3.26 -19.85
CA ASN A 175 4.66 -2.74 -19.21
C ASN A 175 5.40 -3.73 -18.29
N ALA A 176 4.89 -4.95 -18.07
CA ALA A 176 5.56 -5.96 -17.23
C ALA A 176 6.44 -6.95 -18.04
N PRO A 177 7.60 -7.38 -17.49
CA PRO A 177 8.22 -6.92 -16.26
C PRO A 177 8.86 -5.55 -16.47
N PHE A 178 8.58 -4.62 -15.57
CA PHE A 178 9.20 -3.30 -15.60
C PHE A 178 10.67 -3.44 -15.14
N PRO A 179 11.67 -3.09 -15.97
CA PRO A 179 13.04 -3.00 -15.51
C PRO A 179 13.16 -1.77 -14.61
N ILE A 180 13.41 -2.01 -13.32
CA ILE A 180 13.92 -1.00 -12.41
C ILE A 180 15.40 -0.91 -12.73
N ALA A 181 15.90 0.28 -13.10
CA ALA A 181 17.33 0.47 -13.28
C ALA A 181 18.03 0.11 -11.96
N THR A 182 18.67 -1.05 -11.92
CA THR A 182 19.64 -1.36 -10.87
C THR A 182 20.86 -0.48 -11.13
N PRO A 183 21.34 0.29 -10.15
CA PRO A 183 22.61 0.97 -10.30
C PRO A 183 23.72 -0.08 -10.59
N PRO A 184 24.77 0.30 -11.35
CA PRO A 184 25.94 -0.55 -11.55
C PRO A 184 26.64 -0.88 -10.23
#